data_AF-A0A4R2MMW6-F1
#
_entry.id   AF-A0A4R2MMW6-F1
#
_cell.length_a   1.000
_cell.length_b   1.000
_cell.length_c   1.000
_cell.angle_alpha   90.00
_cell.angle_beta   90.00
_cell.angle_gamma   90.00
#
_symmetry.space_group_name_H-M   'P 1'
#
loop_
_entity.id
_entity.type
_entity.pdbx_description
1 polymer ?
#
loop_
_entity_poly.entity_id
_entity_poly.type
_entity_poly.pdbx_seq_one_letter_code
_entity_poly.pdbx_strand_id
1 'polypeptide(L)'
;MGAANVVVTPAAEKFMRRLLRLSEHPAGGFRLTVTPGGCSGLSSSFSLDAAPQDGDAVLEVNGLRVFLPAASAALLEGVTVDFADTPTSSGLRFHDPKQAACGCSSAGAAPPAQASVSLDSLRRIQRA
;
A
#
# COMPACT_ATOMS: atom_id res chain seq x y z
N MET A 1 -3.83 -12.95 -18.91
CA MET A 1 -3.55 -13.44 -17.55
C MET A 1 -2.34 -12.69 -17.00
N GLY A 2 -2.54 -11.51 -16.42
CA GLY A 2 -1.46 -10.73 -15.80
C GLY A 2 -1.61 -10.80 -14.29
N ALA A 3 -1.25 -11.93 -13.68
CA ALA A 3 -1.09 -11.96 -12.23
C ALA A 3 0.15 -11.13 -11.94
N ALA A 4 -0.02 -9.92 -11.43
CA ALA A 4 1.07 -9.07 -11.01
C ALA A 4 1.97 -9.89 -10.06
N ASN A 5 3.23 -10.11 -10.43
CA ASN A 5 4.17 -10.92 -9.64
C ASN A 5 4.68 -10.09 -8.46
N VAL A 6 3.80 -9.84 -7.50
CA VAL A 6 4.05 -9.03 -6.30
C VAL A 6 4.12 -9.97 -5.12
N VAL A 7 5.20 -9.87 -4.35
CA VAL A 7 5.37 -10.65 -3.12
C VAL A 7 4.88 -9.79 -1.96
N VAL A 8 3.95 -10.31 -1.15
CA VAL A 8 3.47 -9.60 0.05
C VAL A 8 4.00 -10.31 1.29
N THR A 9 4.63 -9.56 2.19
CA THR A 9 5.13 -10.13 3.44
C THR A 9 3.99 -10.36 4.44
N PRO A 10 4.16 -11.28 5.42
CA PRO A 10 3.15 -11.51 6.45
C PRO A 10 2.86 -10.27 7.31
N ALA A 11 3.81 -9.32 7.43
CA ALA A 11 3.59 -8.07 8.13
C ALA A 11 2.62 -7.16 7.35
N ALA A 12 2.85 -7.00 6.05
CA ALA A 12 1.96 -6.24 5.16
C ALA A 12 0.57 -6.86 5.11
N GLU A 13 0.49 -8.18 4.98
CA GLU A 13 -0.79 -8.89 4.99
C GLU A 13 -1.58 -8.64 6.29
N LYS A 14 -0.94 -8.78 7.46
CA LYS A 14 -1.59 -8.51 8.76
C LYS A 14 -2.12 -7.09 8.84
N PHE A 15 -1.36 -6.11 8.36
CA PHE A 15 -1.77 -4.72 8.32
C PHE A 15 -2.98 -4.49 7.41
N MET A 16 -2.93 -4.96 6.16
CA MET A 16 -4.04 -4.87 5.20
C MET A 16 -5.31 -5.52 5.76
N ARG A 17 -5.18 -6.69 6.37
CA ARG A 17 -6.29 -7.44 6.96
C ARG A 17 -6.87 -6.70 8.19
N ARG A 18 -6.02 -6.04 8.97
CA ARG A 18 -6.45 -5.19 10.09
C ARG A 18 -7.21 -3.96 9.61
N LEU A 19 -6.72 -3.31 8.57
CA LEU A 19 -7.41 -2.16 7.95
C LEU A 19 -8.76 -2.55 7.37
N LEU A 20 -8.87 -3.68 6.66
CA LEU A 20 -10.17 -4.17 6.16
C LEU A 20 -11.17 -4.42 7.29
N ARG A 21 -10.71 -4.96 8.42
CA ARG A 21 -11.56 -5.16 9.61
C ARG A 21 -12.00 -3.85 10.28
N LEU A 22 -11.22 -2.80 10.14
CA LEU A 22 -11.52 -1.46 10.68
C LEU A 22 -12.40 -0.64 9.73
N SER A 23 -12.44 -1.01 8.46
CA SER A 23 -13.27 -0.36 7.44
C SER A 23 -14.68 -0.93 7.38
N GLU A 24 -15.56 -0.17 6.74
CA GLU A 24 -16.97 -0.55 6.54
C GLU A 24 -17.16 -1.73 5.57
N HIS A 25 -16.08 -2.17 4.91
CA HIS A 25 -16.07 -3.26 3.93
C HIS A 25 -15.13 -4.40 4.36
N PRO A 26 -15.49 -5.22 5.36
CA PRO A 26 -14.66 -6.33 5.81
C PRO A 26 -14.51 -7.45 4.76
N ALA A 27 -15.42 -7.52 3.80
CA ALA A 27 -15.38 -8.42 2.65
C ALA A 27 -14.80 -7.77 1.37
N GLY A 28 -14.35 -6.51 1.47
CA GLY A 28 -13.75 -5.78 0.37
C GLY A 28 -12.31 -6.21 0.09
N GLY A 29 -11.59 -5.36 -0.63
CA GLY A 29 -10.18 -5.51 -0.93
C GLY A 29 -9.38 -4.26 -0.62
N PHE A 30 -8.08 -4.47 -0.48
CA PHE A 30 -7.08 -3.43 -0.26
C PHE A 30 -6.58 -2.93 -1.61
N ARG A 31 -6.91 -1.71 -1.98
CA ARG A 31 -6.42 -1.08 -3.21
C ARG A 31 -5.10 -0.36 -2.95
N LEU A 32 -4.08 -0.67 -3.72
CA LEU A 32 -2.77 -0.04 -3.63
C LEU A 32 -2.39 0.63 -4.94
N THR A 33 -2.23 1.95 -4.88
CA THR A 33 -1.90 2.81 -6.00
C THR A 33 -0.53 3.41 -5.76
N VAL A 34 0.44 3.04 -6.60
CA VAL A 34 1.76 3.64 -6.64
C VAL A 34 1.87 4.52 -7.87
N THR A 35 2.34 5.74 -7.68
CA THR A 35 2.62 6.71 -8.74
C THR A 35 4.06 7.21 -8.63
N PRO A 36 4.73 7.45 -9.76
CA PRO A 36 6.01 8.14 -9.76
C PRO A 36 5.81 9.58 -9.25
N GLY A 37 6.21 9.85 -8.02
CA GLY A 37 6.37 11.21 -7.51
C GLY A 37 7.65 11.82 -8.09
N GLY A 38 7.73 13.16 -8.11
CA GLY A 38 8.85 13.92 -8.69
C GLY A 38 10.21 13.70 -8.01
N CYS A 39 11.03 14.76 -7.88
CA CYS A 39 12.41 14.69 -7.35
C CYS A 39 12.60 14.02 -5.96
N SER A 40 11.54 13.64 -5.26
CA SER A 40 11.56 13.12 -3.89
C SER A 40 11.09 11.66 -3.74
N GLY A 41 10.89 10.92 -4.84
CA GLY A 41 10.62 9.47 -4.82
C GLY A 41 9.17 9.07 -5.10
N LEU A 42 8.94 7.75 -5.21
CA LEU A 42 7.64 7.13 -5.50
C LEU A 42 6.61 7.49 -4.42
N SER A 43 5.39 7.86 -4.83
CA SER A 43 4.26 8.09 -3.93
C SER A 43 3.37 6.86 -3.90
N SER A 44 2.95 6.43 -2.72
CA SER A 44 2.09 5.27 -2.52
C SER A 44 0.85 5.66 -1.74
N SER A 45 -0.31 5.46 -2.34
CA SER A 45 -1.64 5.68 -1.75
C SER A 45 -2.39 4.37 -1.69
N PHE A 46 -3.26 4.20 -0.70
CA PHE A 46 -4.11 3.03 -0.59
C PHE A 46 -5.55 3.40 -0.21
N SER A 47 -6.48 2.56 -0.63
CA SER A 47 -7.92 2.69 -0.36
C SER A 47 -8.52 1.31 -0.05
N LEU A 48 -9.67 1.29 0.60
CA LEU A 48 -10.39 0.05 0.93
C LEU A 48 -11.71 0.08 0.19
N ASP A 49 -11.83 -0.77 -0.82
CA ASP A 49 -12.96 -0.79 -1.73
C ASP A 49 -13.69 -2.13 -1.64
N ALA A 50 -15.01 -2.15 -1.78
CA ALA A 50 -15.78 -3.40 -1.76
C ALA A 50 -15.50 -4.30 -2.97
N ALA A 51 -15.10 -3.71 -4.10
CA ALA A 51 -14.89 -4.38 -5.38
C ALA A 51 -13.70 -3.77 -6.15
N PRO A 52 -13.03 -4.54 -7.03
CA PRO A 52 -12.01 -3.99 -7.93
C PRO A 52 -12.62 -3.02 -8.94
N GLN A 53 -11.85 -2.04 -9.40
CA GLN A 53 -12.25 -1.20 -10.54
C GLN A 53 -11.83 -1.81 -11.88
N ASP A 54 -12.39 -1.27 -12.95
CA ASP A 54 -12.04 -1.65 -14.31
C ASP A 54 -10.56 -1.36 -14.60
N GLY A 55 -9.83 -2.37 -15.08
CA GLY A 55 -8.38 -2.29 -15.32
C GLY A 55 -7.49 -2.50 -14.08
N ASP A 56 -8.07 -2.75 -12.90
CA ASP A 56 -7.29 -3.17 -11.74
C ASP A 56 -6.97 -4.69 -11.82
N ALA A 57 -5.72 -5.04 -11.56
CA ALA A 57 -5.30 -6.41 -11.30
C ALA A 57 -5.72 -6.82 -9.88
N VAL A 58 -6.36 -7.99 -9.76
CA VAL A 58 -6.76 -8.55 -8.47
C VAL A 58 -5.74 -9.62 -8.07
N LEU A 59 -5.06 -9.38 -6.95
CA LEU A 59 -4.15 -10.34 -6.33
C LEU A 59 -4.81 -10.91 -5.07
N GLU A 60 -4.89 -12.24 -5.00
CA GLU A 60 -5.32 -12.91 -3.77
C GLU A 60 -4.12 -13.31 -2.92
N VAL A 61 -4.03 -12.73 -1.73
CA VAL A 61 -2.98 -12.99 -0.74
C VAL A 61 -3.61 -13.64 0.47
N ASN A 62 -3.46 -14.95 0.64
CA ASN A 62 -4.02 -15.69 1.78
C ASN A 62 -5.53 -15.41 2.01
N GLY A 63 -6.31 -15.29 0.93
CA GLY A 63 -7.75 -14.97 0.97
C GLY A 63 -8.09 -13.49 1.19
N LEU A 64 -7.10 -12.59 1.16
CA LEU A 64 -7.28 -11.15 1.10
C LEU A 64 -7.17 -10.69 -0.36
N ARG A 65 -8.10 -9.86 -0.81
CA ARG A 65 -8.07 -9.29 -2.16
C ARG A 65 -7.27 -8.00 -2.14
N VAL A 66 -6.25 -7.91 -2.97
CA VAL A 66 -5.46 -6.70 -3.20
C VAL A 66 -5.75 -6.23 -4.61
N PHE A 67 -6.17 -4.98 -4.75
CA PHE A 67 -6.46 -4.35 -6.04
C PHE A 67 -5.30 -3.46 -6.45
N LEU A 68 -4.73 -3.71 -7.61
CA LEU A 68 -3.58 -3.00 -8.14
C LEU A 68 -3.95 -2.40 -9.50
N PRO A 69 -4.04 -1.07 -9.64
CA PRO A 69 -4.23 -0.46 -10.94
C PRO A 69 -3.14 -0.90 -11.92
N ALA A 70 -3.46 -1.07 -13.20
CA ALA A 70 -2.50 -1.54 -14.22
C ALA A 70 -1.16 -0.77 -14.19
N ALA A 71 -1.21 0.55 -13.99
CA ALA A 71 -0.02 1.39 -13.84
C ALA A 71 0.84 1.00 -12.64
N SER A 72 0.21 0.75 -11.48
CA SER A 72 0.91 0.35 -10.26
C SER A 72 1.36 -1.11 -10.30
N ALA A 73 0.57 -2.00 -10.90
CA ALA A 73 0.93 -3.40 -11.11
C ALA A 73 2.21 -3.54 -11.94
N ALA A 74 2.39 -2.70 -12.97
CA ALA A 74 3.61 -2.65 -13.77
C ALA A 74 4.83 -2.15 -12.96
N LEU A 75 4.62 -1.17 -12.07
CA LEU A 75 5.69 -0.64 -11.20
C LEU A 75 6.07 -1.61 -10.07
N LEU A 76 5.11 -2.42 -9.62
CA LEU A 76 5.30 -3.38 -8.53
C LEU A 76 5.67 -4.79 -9.03
N GLU A 77 5.83 -4.97 -10.34
CA GLU A 77 6.16 -6.26 -10.92
C GLU A 77 7.57 -6.75 -10.51
N GLY A 78 7.60 -7.79 -9.69
CA GLY A 78 8.82 -8.33 -9.08
C GLY A 78 9.25 -7.63 -7.78
N VAL A 79 8.39 -6.75 -7.25
CA VAL A 79 8.64 -6.01 -6.00
C VAL A 79 8.05 -6.78 -4.82
N THR A 80 8.75 -6.72 -3.69
CA THR A 80 8.25 -7.23 -2.41
C THR A 80 7.66 -6.10 -1.59
N VAL A 81 6.36 -6.19 -1.27
CA VAL A 81 5.61 -5.26 -0.42
C VAL A 81 5.71 -5.72 1.02
N ASP A 82 6.40 -4.92 1.83
CA ASP A 82 6.54 -5.09 3.27
C ASP A 82 5.83 -3.98 4.04
N PHE A 83 5.58 -4.19 5.33
CA PHE A 83 5.06 -3.15 6.21
C PHE A 83 5.95 -3.04 7.44
N ALA A 84 6.58 -1.88 7.59
CA ALA A 84 7.36 -1.55 8.77
C ALA A 84 6.44 -0.89 9.78
N ASP A 85 6.25 -1.53 10.94
CA ASP A 85 5.57 -0.96 12.11
C ASP A 85 6.60 -0.78 13.22
N THR A 86 7.25 0.37 13.25
CA THR A 86 8.24 0.72 14.27
C THR A 86 7.73 1.92 15.07
N PRO A 87 8.11 2.07 16.35
CA PRO A 87 7.65 3.19 17.18
C PRO A 87 7.97 4.57 16.59
N THR A 88 8.96 4.65 15.71
CA THR A 88 9.40 5.87 15.01
C THR A 88 8.89 5.98 13.57
N SER A 89 8.38 4.90 12.97
CA SER A 89 7.91 4.90 11.59
C SER A 89 6.98 3.73 11.33
N SER A 90 5.74 4.03 10.91
CA SER A 90 4.78 3.03 10.42
C SER A 90 4.49 3.33 8.94
N GLY A 91 4.69 2.36 8.05
CA GLY A 91 4.47 2.57 6.62
C GLY A 91 4.74 1.35 5.74
N LEU A 92 4.20 1.38 4.51
CA LEU A 92 4.48 0.38 3.49
C LEU A 92 5.89 0.59 2.93
N ARG A 93 6.67 -0.49 2.87
CA ARG A 93 7.99 -0.54 2.24
C ARG A 93 7.92 -1.37 0.97
N PHE A 94 8.56 -0.87 -0.07
CA PHE A 94 8.65 -1.53 -1.35
C PHE A 94 10.11 -1.91 -1.58
N HIS A 95 10.38 -3.21 -1.61
CA HIS A 95 11.68 -3.77 -1.93
C HIS A 95 11.69 -4.18 -3.39
N ASP A 96 12.18 -3.28 -4.24
CA ASP A 96 12.36 -3.54 -5.66
C ASP A 96 13.80 -4.03 -5.91
N PRO A 97 14.03 -5.30 -6.30
CA PRO A 97 15.37 -5.78 -6.62
C PRO A 97 15.93 -5.13 -7.90
N LYS A 98 15.08 -4.53 -8.75
CA LYS A 98 15.50 -3.86 -10.00
C LYS A 98 16.03 -2.44 -9.74
N GLN A 99 15.45 -1.71 -8.79
CA GLN A 99 16.00 -0.46 -8.26
C GLN A 99 17.12 -0.78 -7.27
N ALA A 100 18.30 -1.07 -7.84
CA ALA A 100 19.55 -1.02 -7.10
C ALA A 100 19.60 0.29 -6.30
N ALA A 101 19.72 0.15 -4.99
CA ALA A 101 19.89 1.26 -4.06
C ALA A 101 21.02 2.17 -4.54
N CYS A 102 20.69 3.29 -5.19
CA CYS A 102 21.53 4.48 -5.15
C CYS A 102 21.44 5.04 -3.72
N GLY A 103 22.06 4.30 -2.79
CA GLY A 103 22.36 4.74 -1.44
C GLY A 103 23.46 5.79 -1.50
N CYS A 104 23.08 7.02 -1.86
CA CYS A 104 23.91 8.17 -1.60
C CYS A 104 23.03 9.27 -1.01
N SER A 105 22.88 9.23 0.32
CA SER A 105 22.73 10.37 1.23
C SER A 105 22.57 9.78 2.63
N SER A 106 23.62 9.76 3.44
CA SER A 106 23.87 10.87 4.37
C SER A 106 22.67 11.13 5.28
N ALA A 107 22.83 10.76 6.55
CA ALA A 107 22.25 11.38 7.72
C ALA A 107 21.23 12.50 7.44
N GLY A 108 19.95 12.19 7.62
CA GLY A 108 18.87 13.17 7.50
C GLY A 108 17.55 12.45 7.65
N ALA A 109 16.93 12.60 8.82
CA ALA A 109 15.55 12.20 9.05
C ALA A 109 14.63 12.93 8.05
N ALA A 110 14.37 12.32 6.90
CA ALA A 110 13.18 12.58 6.12
C ALA A 110 12.23 11.41 6.41
N PRO A 111 11.10 11.62 7.10
CA PRO A 111 10.13 10.53 7.28
C PRO A 111 9.74 10.02 5.88
N PRO A 112 9.66 8.69 5.66
CA PRO A 112 9.16 8.17 4.40
C PRO A 112 7.79 8.78 4.17
N ALA A 113 7.57 9.24 2.93
CA ALA A 113 6.37 9.96 2.48
C ALA A 113 5.14 9.51 3.25
N GLN A 114 4.66 10.38 4.14
CA GLN A 114 3.49 10.12 4.94
C GLN A 114 2.31 9.93 3.99
N ALA A 115 1.83 8.69 3.85
CA ALA A 115 0.43 8.45 3.58
C ALA A 115 -0.31 8.87 4.86
N SER A 116 -0.61 10.16 4.98
CA SER A 116 -1.36 10.73 6.08
C SER A 116 -2.81 10.22 5.99
N VAL A 117 -3.10 9.11 6.66
CA VAL A 117 -4.47 8.74 7.01
C VAL A 117 -4.90 9.70 8.13
N SER A 118 -5.56 10.78 7.74
CA SER A 118 -6.15 11.72 8.69
C SER A 118 -7.34 11.07 9.40
N LEU A 119 -7.25 10.96 10.72
CA LEU A 119 -8.29 10.47 11.63
C LEU A 119 -9.54 11.40 11.74
N ASP A 120 -9.67 12.41 10.89
CA ASP A 120 -10.79 13.39 10.94
C ASP A 120 -12.10 12.82 10.35
N SER A 121 -12.04 11.76 9.54
CA SER A 121 -13.22 11.17 8.89
C SER A 121 -14.12 10.32 9.83
N LEU A 122 -13.69 10.02 11.05
CA LEU A 122 -14.40 9.11 11.97
C LEU A 122 -15.31 9.81 13.01
N ARG A 123 -15.44 11.14 13.00
CA ARG A 123 -16.20 11.87 14.03
C ARG A 123 -17.51 12.53 13.56
N ARG A 124 -18.01 12.25 12.36
CA ARG A 124 -19.25 12.87 11.84
C ARG A 124 -20.47 11.94 11.80
N ILE A 125 -20.50 10.86 12.60
CA ILE A 125 -21.69 9.99 12.79
C ILE A 125 -22.10 9.91 14.27
N GLN A 126 -21.88 10.96 15.05
CA GLN A 126 -22.56 11.13 16.34
C GLN A 126 -23.05 12.56 16.50
N ARG A 127 -24.28 12.81 16.01
CA ARG A 127 -25.34 13.52 16.74
C ARG A 127 -26.58 13.59 15.86
N ALA A 128 -27.55 12.75 16.22
CA ALA A 128 -28.96 13.16 16.23
C ALA A 128 -29.14 14.33 17.20
#